data_AF-A0A2N3BI64-F1
#
_entry.id   AF-A0A2N3BI64-F1
#
_cell.length_a   1.000
_cell.length_b   1.000
_cell.length_c   1.000
_cell.angle_alpha   90.00
_cell.angle_beta   90.00
_cell.angle_gamma   90.00
#
_symmetry.space_group_name_H-M   'P 1'
#
loop_
_entity.id
_entity.type
_entity.pdbx_description
1 polymer ?
#
loop_
_entity_poly.entity_id
_entity_poly.type
_entity_poly.pdbx_seq_one_letter_code
_entity_poly.pdbx_strand_id
1 'polypeptide(L)'
;MKPDFTPPVVTVGGNDCMVDGRGRYTPIELVKPEHRLEDDLVRLLFARALGVYETLSAFKTLAFENIDALQDLLAEQYGLKRRGGPKGNVTFSSYDGRLQVMIRVSDILSFGPELQTAKEICDECLIE
;
A
#
# COMPACT_ATOMS: atom_id res chain seq x y z
N MET A 1 2.92 -15.90 9.96
CA MET A 1 2.68 -16.99 9.00
C MET A 1 2.70 -16.35 7.62
N LYS A 2 3.73 -16.61 6.79
CA LYS A 2 3.78 -16.02 5.45
C LYS A 2 2.61 -16.61 4.65
N PRO A 3 1.78 -15.79 3.99
CA PRO A 3 0.72 -16.32 3.13
C PRO A 3 1.36 -17.16 2.02
N ASP A 4 0.92 -18.40 1.93
CA ASP A 4 1.29 -19.29 0.85
C ASP A 4 0.44 -18.91 -0.37
N PHE A 5 1.10 -18.47 -1.43
CA PHE A 5 0.45 -18.04 -2.66
C PHE A 5 0.51 -19.11 -3.74
N THR A 6 0.96 -20.33 -3.43
CA THR A 6 0.88 -21.45 -4.38
C THR A 6 -0.53 -21.60 -4.95
N PRO A 7 -0.67 -22.05 -6.21
CA PRO A 7 -1.97 -22.21 -6.82
C PRO A 7 -2.83 -23.13 -5.93
N PRO A 8 -4.07 -22.75 -5.60
CA PRO A 8 -4.95 -23.55 -4.75
C PRO A 8 -5.46 -24.72 -5.58
N VAL A 9 -4.57 -25.66 -5.88
CA VAL A 9 -4.92 -26.96 -6.40
C VAL A 9 -5.46 -27.75 -5.22
N VAL A 10 -6.77 -27.93 -5.21
CA VAL A 10 -7.49 -28.69 -4.20
C VAL A 10 -7.97 -29.97 -4.84
N THR A 11 -7.58 -31.11 -4.28
CA THR A 11 -8.09 -32.41 -4.71
C THR A 11 -9.52 -32.58 -4.20
N VAL A 12 -10.50 -32.58 -5.12
CA VAL A 12 -11.92 -32.78 -4.81
C VAL A 12 -12.37 -34.07 -5.49
N GLY A 13 -12.71 -35.09 -4.70
CA GLY A 13 -13.21 -36.37 -5.23
C GLY A 13 -12.20 -37.14 -6.10
N GLY A 14 -10.90 -36.91 -5.91
CA GLY A 14 -9.83 -37.55 -6.69
C GLY A 14 -9.35 -36.76 -7.91
N ASN A 15 -9.95 -35.61 -8.20
CA ASN A 15 -9.52 -34.73 -9.28
C ASN A 15 -8.91 -33.43 -8.74
N ASP A 16 -7.85 -32.95 -9.37
CA ASP A 16 -7.23 -31.68 -9.04
C ASP A 16 -8.05 -30.52 -9.62
N CYS A 17 -8.52 -29.64 -8.75
CA CYS A 17 -9.41 -28.53 -9.08
C CYS A 17 -8.82 -27.20 -8.60
N MET A 18 -9.04 -26.13 -9.37
CA MET A 18 -8.77 -24.75 -8.97
C MET A 18 -10.07 -24.04 -8.57
N VAL A 19 -9.99 -23.13 -7.60
CA VAL A 19 -11.13 -22.32 -7.16
C VAL A 19 -11.22 -21.05 -8.01
N ASP A 20 -12.37 -20.81 -8.64
CA ASP A 20 -12.62 -19.58 -9.40
C ASP A 20 -12.94 -18.38 -8.47
N GLY A 21 -12.97 -17.16 -9.02
CA GLY A 21 -13.31 -15.95 -8.25
C GLY A 21 -14.74 -15.92 -7.68
N ARG A 22 -15.58 -16.90 -8.01
CA ARG A 22 -16.94 -17.08 -7.45
C ARG A 22 -16.98 -18.21 -6.41
N GLY A 23 -15.84 -18.79 -6.05
CA GLY A 23 -15.73 -19.88 -5.08
C GLY A 23 -16.10 -21.26 -5.61
N ARG A 24 -16.18 -21.45 -6.94
CA ARG A 24 -16.50 -22.75 -7.56
C ARG A 24 -15.22 -23.53 -7.87
N TYR A 25 -15.27 -24.83 -7.63
CA TYR A 25 -14.18 -25.75 -7.99
C TYR A 25 -14.27 -26.11 -9.47
N THR A 26 -13.24 -25.77 -10.22
CA THR A 26 -13.11 -26.08 -11.64
C THR A 26 -11.96 -27.06 -11.82
N PRO A 27 -12.19 -28.26 -12.38
CA PRO A 27 -11.12 -29.20 -12.71
C PRO A 27 -10.02 -28.51 -13.54
N ILE A 28 -8.74 -28.75 -13.21
CA ILE A 28 -7.60 -28.09 -13.88
C ILE A 28 -7.65 -28.26 -15.40
N GLU A 29 -8.09 -29.42 -15.87
CA GLU A 29 -8.23 -29.74 -17.30
C GLU A 29 -9.22 -28.81 -18.02
N LEU A 30 -10.22 -28.29 -17.31
CA LEU A 30 -11.21 -27.35 -17.83
C LEU A 30 -10.77 -25.89 -17.71
N VAL A 31 -9.71 -25.60 -16.95
CA VAL A 31 -9.15 -24.25 -16.86
C VAL A 31 -8.25 -23.99 -18.06
N LYS A 32 -8.58 -22.94 -18.82
CA LYS A 32 -7.78 -22.53 -19.98
C LYS A 32 -6.31 -22.37 -19.59
N PRO A 33 -5.35 -22.86 -20.39
CA PRO A 33 -3.93 -22.80 -20.07
C PRO A 33 -3.43 -21.36 -19.90
N GLU A 34 -3.97 -20.41 -20.68
CA GLU A 34 -3.67 -18.98 -20.58
C GLU A 34 -3.97 -18.41 -19.18
N HIS A 35 -5.13 -18.74 -18.61
CA HIS A 35 -5.52 -18.28 -17.27
C HIS A 35 -4.68 -18.91 -16.16
N ARG A 36 -4.19 -20.14 -16.35
CA ARG A 36 -3.27 -20.77 -15.40
C ARG A 36 -1.91 -20.06 -15.38
N LEU A 37 -1.37 -19.76 -16.57
CA LEU A 37 -0.13 -18.99 -16.68
C LEU A 37 -0.25 -17.58 -16.08
N GLU A 38 -1.41 -16.94 -16.28
CA GLU A 38 -1.70 -15.63 -15.70
C GLU A 38 -1.79 -15.70 -14.16
N ASP A 39 -2.51 -16.67 -13.59
CA ASP A 39 -2.61 -16.89 -12.14
C ASP A 39 -1.23 -17.14 -11.51
N ASP A 40 -0.40 -17.98 -12.13
CA ASP A 40 0.97 -18.25 -11.68
C ASP A 40 1.83 -16.97 -11.65
N LEU A 41 1.75 -16.15 -12.71
CA LEU A 41 2.47 -14.89 -12.78
C LEU A 41 2.00 -13.90 -11.70
N VAL A 42 0.68 -13.73 -11.55
CA VAL A 42 0.10 -12.83 -10.56
C VAL A 42 0.55 -13.22 -9.15
N ARG A 43 0.50 -14.51 -8.81
CA ARG A 43 0.94 -15.05 -7.51
C ARG A 43 2.41 -14.83 -7.25
N LEU A 44 3.25 -15.09 -8.26
CA LEU A 44 4.69 -14.85 -8.18
C LEU A 44 4.98 -13.37 -7.86
N LEU A 45 4.37 -12.45 -8.60
CA LEU A 45 4.55 -11.02 -8.41
C LEU A 45 4.01 -10.56 -7.06
N PHE A 46 2.84 -11.06 -6.65
CA PHE A 46 2.22 -10.69 -5.38
C PHE A 46 3.06 -11.15 -4.17
N ALA A 47 3.61 -12.37 -4.24
CA ALA A 47 4.52 -12.88 -3.21
C ALA A 47 5.77 -12.00 -3.05
N ARG A 48 6.32 -11.49 -4.16
CA ARG A 48 7.46 -10.55 -4.14
C ARG A 48 7.05 -9.18 -3.62
N ALA A 49 5.90 -8.67 -4.06
CA ALA A 49 5.35 -7.39 -3.62
C ALA A 49 5.09 -7.38 -2.12
N LEU A 50 4.62 -8.49 -1.54
CA LEU A 50 4.38 -8.59 -0.09
C LEU A 50 5.67 -8.40 0.72
N GLY A 51 6.79 -8.98 0.30
CA GLY A 51 8.07 -8.80 0.99
C GLY A 51 8.57 -7.35 0.96
N VAL A 52 8.38 -6.65 -0.17
CA VAL A 52 8.68 -5.22 -0.28
C VAL A 52 7.73 -4.41 0.60
N TYR A 53 6.44 -4.74 0.61
CA TYR A 53 5.44 -4.09 1.45
C TYR A 53 5.78 -4.22 2.93
N GLU A 54 6.11 -5.41 3.42
CA GLU A 54 6.52 -5.65 4.80
C GLU A 54 7.74 -4.80 5.17
N THR A 55 8.74 -4.77 4.28
CA THR A 55 9.97 -3.99 4.48
C THR A 55 9.66 -2.49 4.55
N LEU A 56 8.85 -1.98 3.62
CA LEU A 56 8.47 -0.58 3.57
C LEU A 56 7.60 -0.17 4.76
N SER A 57 6.68 -1.04 5.20
CA SER A 57 5.82 -0.82 6.37
C SER A 57 6.62 -0.78 7.67
N ALA A 58 7.59 -1.69 7.82
CA ALA A 58 8.49 -1.70 8.96
C ALA A 58 9.37 -0.44 8.99
N PHE A 59 9.97 -0.07 7.84
CA PHE A 59 10.75 1.16 7.72
C PHE A 59 9.92 2.41 8.03
N LYS A 60 8.69 2.49 7.53
CA LYS A 60 7.77 3.60 7.81
C LYS A 60 7.53 3.74 9.31
N THR A 61 7.19 2.64 9.99
CA THR A 61 6.93 2.65 11.44
C THR A 61 8.16 3.13 12.20
N LEU A 62 9.33 2.55 11.92
CA LEU A 62 10.59 2.95 12.52
C LEU A 62 10.88 4.45 12.29
N ALA A 63 10.67 4.95 11.06
CA ALA A 63 10.92 6.35 10.74
C ALA A 63 10.03 7.31 11.56
N PHE A 64 8.74 7.01 11.69
CA PHE A 64 7.82 7.83 12.49
C PHE A 64 8.18 7.79 13.98
N GLU A 65 8.48 6.62 14.53
CA GLU A 65 8.89 6.48 15.94
C GLU A 65 10.17 7.29 16.25
N ASN A 66 11.17 7.23 15.37
CA ASN A 66 12.41 7.99 15.55
C ASN A 66 12.19 9.51 15.43
N ILE A 67 11.31 9.93 14.52
CA ILE A 67 11.00 11.35 14.35
C ILE A 67 10.24 11.88 15.56
N ASP A 68 9.26 11.14 16.07
CA ASP A 68 8.52 11.52 17.28
C ASP A 68 9.45 11.60 18.49
N ALA A 69 10.32 10.59 18.67
CA ALA A 69 11.31 10.59 19.75
C ALA A 69 12.28 11.79 19.67
N LEU A 70 12.76 12.13 18.47
CA LEU A 70 13.63 13.30 18.28
C LEU A 70 12.90 14.61 18.63
N GLN A 71 11.65 14.76 18.21
CA GLN A 71 10.85 15.94 18.53
C GLN A 71 10.60 16.06 20.04
N ASP A 72 10.37 14.94 20.72
CA ASP A 72 10.20 14.91 22.18
C ASP A 72 11.47 15.33 22.92
N LEU A 73 12.63 14.81 22.51
CA LEU A 73 13.91 15.21 23.09
C LEU A 73 14.20 16.71 22.90
N LEU A 74 13.87 17.26 21.73
CA LEU A 74 14.04 18.69 21.46
C LEU A 74 13.04 19.54 22.27
N ALA A 75 11.80 19.08 22.42
CA ALA A 75 10.79 19.73 23.23
C ALA A 75 11.22 19.80 24.71
N GLU A 76 11.75 18.69 25.23
CA GLU A 76 12.29 18.61 26.59
C GLU A 76 13.52 19.51 26.79
N GLN A 77 14.53 19.42 25.91
CA GLN A 77 15.76 20.23 26.03
C GLN A 77 15.51 21.74 26.03
N TYR A 78 14.56 22.20 25.22
CA TYR A 78 14.32 23.63 25.03
C TYR A 78 13.09 24.13 25.83
N GLY A 79 12.46 23.28 26.65
CA GLY A 79 11.27 23.63 27.44
C GLY A 79 10.07 24.07 26.59
N LEU A 80 10.07 23.70 25.31
CA LEU A 80 9.02 24.05 24.36
C LEU A 80 7.95 22.97 24.40
N LYS A 81 6.68 23.33 24.61
CA LYS A 81 5.57 22.42 24.29
C LYS A 81 5.69 22.04 22.81
N ARG A 82 5.49 20.75 22.46
CA ARG A 82 5.54 20.22 21.09
C ARG A 82 5.05 21.28 20.08
N ARG A 83 5.98 21.86 19.31
CA ARG A 83 5.66 22.87 18.29
C ARG A 83 5.06 22.12 17.09
N GLY A 84 3.74 21.97 17.11
CA GLY A 84 3.00 21.32 16.02
C GLY A 84 2.18 20.16 16.57
N GLY A 85 0.87 20.17 16.30
CA GLY A 85 0.02 19.01 16.55
C GLY A 85 0.49 17.78 15.74
N PRO A 86 -0.17 16.62 15.91
CA PRO A 86 0.21 15.33 15.29
C PRO A 86 0.24 15.34 13.74
N LYS A 87 -0.08 16.46 13.09
CA LYS A 87 -0.10 16.64 11.65
C LYS A 87 0.57 17.97 11.28
N GLY A 88 1.77 17.89 10.73
CA GLY A 88 2.47 19.03 10.15
C GLY A 88 3.53 18.54 9.18
N ASN A 89 3.81 19.33 8.14
CA ASN A 89 4.95 19.07 7.28
C ASN A 89 6.23 19.37 8.07
N VAL A 90 7.16 18.43 8.13
CA VAL A 90 8.43 18.60 8.85
C VAL A 90 9.59 18.18 7.97
N THR A 91 10.66 18.94 8.02
CA THR A 91 11.89 18.72 7.25
C THR A 91 13.06 18.58 8.20
N PHE A 92 13.81 17.49 8.05
CA PHE A 92 15.05 17.22 8.76
C PHE A 92 16.19 17.18 7.75
N SER A 93 17.29 17.87 8.06
CA SER A 93 18.50 17.86 7.25
C SER A 93 19.66 17.32 8.08
N SER A 94 20.55 16.56 7.45
CA SER A 94 21.80 16.15 8.09
C SER A 94 22.68 17.37 8.37
N TYR A 95 23.55 17.26 9.38
CA TYR A 95 24.43 18.36 9.77
C TYR A 95 25.40 18.79 8.66
N ASP A 96 25.86 17.84 7.83
CA ASP A 96 26.68 18.11 6.65
C ASP A 96 25.88 18.64 5.45
N GLY A 97 24.54 18.74 5.56
CA GLY A 97 23.64 19.27 4.54
C GLY A 97 23.41 18.37 3.32
N ARG A 98 23.92 17.14 3.31
CA ARG A 98 23.86 16.25 2.14
C ARG A 98 22.62 15.37 2.07
N LEU A 99 21.97 15.14 3.21
CA LEU A 99 20.82 14.25 3.33
C LEU A 99 19.63 15.04 3.88
N GLN A 100 18.43 14.68 3.42
CA GLN A 100 17.20 15.32 3.84
C GLN A 100 16.07 14.30 3.95
N VAL A 101 15.29 14.39 5.02
CA VAL A 101 14.04 13.65 5.23
C VAL A 101 12.90 14.66 5.35
N MET A 102 11.85 14.49 4.55
CA MET A 102 10.66 15.34 4.60
C MET A 102 9.42 14.50 4.86
N ILE A 103 8.69 14.83 5.91
CA ILE A 103 7.32 14.34 6.11
C ILE A 103 6.39 15.37 5.46
N ARG A 104 5.57 14.88 4.53
CA ARG A 104 4.46 15.65 3.98
C ARG A 104 3.16 14.94 4.30
N VAL A 105 2.31 15.57 5.10
CA VAL A 105 0.96 15.08 5.38
C VAL A 105 0.03 15.82 4.44
N SER A 106 -0.36 15.17 3.35
CA SER A 106 -1.44 15.64 2.48
C SER A 106 -2.68 14.84 2.80
N ASP A 107 -3.77 15.51 3.18
CA ASP A 107 -5.07 14.86 3.24
C ASP A 107 -5.51 14.61 1.78
N ILE A 108 -5.35 13.39 1.29
CA ILE A 108 -6.00 12.97 0.05
C ILE A 108 -7.47 12.78 0.40
N LEU A 109 -8.31 13.78 0.11
CA LEU A 109 -9.74 13.53 0.02
C LEU A 109 -9.93 12.57 -1.17
N SER A 110 -10.13 11.29 -0.88
CA SER A 110 -10.59 10.34 -1.87
C SER A 110 -12.05 10.69 -2.14
N PHE A 111 -12.26 11.48 -3.18
CA PHE A 111 -13.60 11.77 -3.68
C PHE A 111 -14.15 10.49 -4.32
N GLY A 112 -15.35 10.07 -3.91
CA GLY A 112 -16.04 8.94 -4.51
C GLY A 112 -16.34 9.17 -6.00
N PRO A 113 -16.72 8.11 -6.74
CA PRO A 113 -16.97 8.18 -8.18
C PRO A 113 -17.96 9.30 -8.58
N GLU A 114 -18.90 9.65 -7.69
CA GLU A 114 -19.87 10.73 -7.87
C GLU A 114 -19.23 12.12 -8.09
N LEU A 115 -18.10 12.42 -7.43
CA LEU A 115 -17.41 13.71 -7.56
C LEU A 115 -16.46 13.76 -8.78
N GLN A 116 -16.03 12.60 -9.29
CA GLN A 116 -15.34 12.53 -10.58
C GLN A 116 -16.29 12.82 -11.74
N THR A 117 -17.52 12.32 -11.68
CA THR A 117 -18.57 12.67 -12.65
C THR A 117 -18.97 14.14 -12.57
N ALA A 118 -19.05 14.72 -11.36
CA ALA A 118 -19.31 16.14 -11.20
C ALA A 118 -18.21 17.03 -11.80
N LYS A 119 -16.95 16.57 -11.78
CA LYS A 119 -15.84 17.25 -12.43
C LYS A 119 -16.00 17.28 -13.96
N GLU A 120 -16.42 16.18 -14.58
CA GLU A 120 -16.67 16.11 -16.02
C GLU A 120 -17.78 17.10 -16.44
N ILE A 121 -18.86 17.21 -15.66
CA ILE A 121 -19.94 18.17 -15.92
C ILE A 121 -19.43 19.63 -15.81
N CYS A 122 -18.59 19.93 -14.81
CA CYS A 122 -17.99 21.26 -14.69
C CYS A 122 -16.99 21.57 -15.80
N ASP A 123 -16.21 20.57 -16.24
CA ASP A 123 -15.23 20.73 -17.33
C ASP A 123 -15.96 20.96 -18.68
N GLU A 124 -17.13 20.37 -18.92
CA GLU A 124 -17.97 20.67 -20.08
C GLU A 124 -18.50 22.12 -20.07
N CYS A 125 -18.81 22.69 -18.90
CA CYS A 125 -19.29 24.07 -18.78
C CYS A 125 -18.19 25.14 -18.96
N LEU A 126 -16.90 24.77 -18.95
CA LEU A 126 -15.77 25.69 -19.09
C LEU A 126 -15.24 25.81 -20.54
N ILE A 127 -15.78 25.03 -21.48
CA ILE A 127 -15.39 25.00 -22.90
C ILE A 127 -16.32 25.88 -23.78
N GLU A 128 -17.31 26.56 -23.17
CA GLU A 128 -18.15 27.58 -23.82
C GLU A 128 -17.64 29.02 -23.57
#